data_AF-A0A7J2R066-F1
#
_entry.id   AF-A0A7J2R066-F1
#
_cell.length_a   1.000
_cell.length_b   1.000
_cell.length_c   1.000
_cell.angle_alpha   90.00
_cell.angle_beta   90.00
_cell.angle_gamma   90.00
#
_symmetry.space_group_name_H-M   'P 1'
#
loop_
_entity.id
_entity.type
_entity.pdbx_description
1 polymer ?
#
loop_
_entity_poly.entity_id
_entity_poly.type
_entity_poly.pdbx_seq_one_letter_code
_entity_poly.pdbx_strand_id
1 'polypeptide(L)'
;MSNDKFNFDGLFTYDMANNHQGSVEHGLKIIRSIAKVSNESGIQGALKFQFRHLDTFIHPDYRESKDNKHIPRFLSTRLTPEKFEILVNEVRKNKLIPMCTPFDEESVSLISKMDIDIIKIASCSAKDWPLLEKIALTGKPIVCSTAGLNIKDIDNIVSFFDHRGVNYAIMHCVAIYPTPSEKLQLNQIEILNNRYPHITIGFSTHESPENFNAIKIAYAKGARIFERHVGVETDEIKLNAYSSTSEQIKKWINAYNEAVALCGTENRPPVNRKEEESLKSLMRGIFIINNIKKGAKIKRSDVFFAMPIQEGQLSSG
;
A
#
# COMPACT_ATOMS: atom_id res chain seq x y z
N MET A 1 27.33 -6.64 -11.86
CA MET A 1 26.28 -7.27 -11.03
C MET A 1 24.96 -6.69 -11.50
N SER A 2 24.02 -7.52 -11.93
CA SER A 2 22.73 -7.04 -12.44
C SER A 2 22.05 -6.23 -11.35
N ASN A 3 21.87 -4.93 -11.60
CA ASN A 3 21.41 -3.93 -10.63
C ASN A 3 19.88 -3.93 -10.55
N ASP A 4 19.26 -5.12 -10.60
CA ASP A 4 17.80 -5.25 -10.62
C ASP A 4 17.29 -5.05 -9.19
N LYS A 5 17.05 -3.78 -8.84
CA LYS A 5 16.37 -3.41 -7.61
C LYS A 5 15.01 -4.10 -7.58
N PHE A 6 14.64 -4.66 -6.43
CA PHE A 6 13.30 -5.19 -6.19
C PHE A 6 12.25 -4.11 -6.46
N ASN A 7 11.27 -4.42 -7.30
CA ASN A 7 10.15 -3.53 -7.61
C ASN A 7 9.06 -3.69 -6.53
N PHE A 8 8.77 -2.61 -5.80
CA PHE A 8 7.74 -2.61 -4.76
C PHE A 8 6.32 -2.35 -5.28
N ASP A 9 6.18 -1.91 -6.53
CA ASP A 9 4.90 -1.48 -7.08
C ASP A 9 3.94 -2.66 -7.26
N GLY A 10 2.71 -2.48 -6.77
CA GLY A 10 1.67 -3.51 -6.77
C GLY A 10 1.81 -4.55 -5.66
N LEU A 11 2.76 -4.39 -4.73
CA LEU A 11 2.94 -5.31 -3.60
C LEU A 11 1.85 -5.11 -2.54
N PHE A 12 1.18 -6.21 -2.17
CA PHE A 12 0.22 -6.26 -1.07
C PHE A 12 0.82 -7.04 0.10
N THR A 13 1.00 -6.37 1.23
CA THR A 13 1.53 -6.95 2.46
C THR A 13 0.40 -7.32 3.41
N TYR A 14 0.37 -8.58 3.82
CA TYR A 14 -0.59 -9.14 4.76
C TYR A 14 0.10 -9.34 6.11
N ASP A 15 -0.14 -8.43 7.07
CA ASP A 15 0.50 -8.47 8.38
C ASP A 15 -0.21 -9.44 9.32
N MET A 16 0.40 -10.60 9.53
CA MET A 16 -0.09 -11.57 10.52
C MET A 16 0.12 -11.05 11.95
N ALA A 17 1.12 -10.20 12.18
CA ALA A 17 1.53 -9.77 13.51
C ALA A 17 1.58 -10.95 14.50
N ASN A 18 0.83 -10.87 15.61
CA ASN A 18 0.65 -11.94 16.59
C ASN A 18 -0.73 -12.61 16.47
N ASN A 19 -1.42 -12.48 15.33
CA ASN A 19 -2.75 -13.08 15.13
C ASN A 19 -2.71 -14.61 15.04
N HIS A 20 -1.53 -15.22 14.89
CA HIS A 20 -1.32 -16.66 15.03
C HIS A 20 -1.59 -17.19 16.46
N GLN A 21 -1.76 -16.32 17.46
CA GLN A 21 -2.09 -16.69 18.86
C GLN A 21 -1.11 -17.69 19.51
N GLY A 22 0.16 -17.70 19.10
CA GLY A 22 1.14 -18.71 19.56
C GLY A 22 0.93 -20.13 18.98
N SER A 23 0.03 -20.31 18.01
CA SER A 23 -0.26 -21.58 17.36
C SER A 23 0.24 -21.61 15.91
N VAL A 24 1.10 -22.58 15.60
CA VAL A 24 1.57 -22.83 14.22
C VAL A 24 0.40 -23.25 13.34
N GLU A 25 -0.46 -24.15 13.83
CA GLU A 25 -1.62 -24.62 13.05
C GLU A 25 -2.55 -23.46 12.67
N HIS A 26 -2.81 -22.55 13.61
CA HIS A 26 -3.61 -21.36 13.32
C HIS A 26 -2.90 -20.40 12.35
N GLY A 27 -1.59 -20.19 12.52
CA GLY A 27 -0.78 -19.44 11.55
C GLY A 27 -0.87 -20.01 10.13
N LEU A 28 -0.77 -21.34 9.97
CA LEU A 28 -0.91 -22.01 8.68
C LEU A 28 -2.32 -21.78 8.06
N LYS A 29 -3.38 -21.76 8.87
CA LYS A 29 -4.74 -21.44 8.40
C LYS A 29 -4.83 -20.02 7.85
N ILE A 30 -4.23 -19.04 8.54
CA ILE A 30 -4.17 -17.64 8.07
C ILE A 30 -3.42 -17.56 6.74
N ILE A 31 -2.23 -18.16 6.65
CA ILE A 31 -1.40 -18.13 5.43
C ILE A 31 -2.16 -18.68 4.24
N ARG A 32 -2.74 -19.89 4.37
CA ARG A 32 -3.45 -20.56 3.28
C ARG A 32 -4.68 -19.78 2.83
N SER A 33 -5.43 -19.21 3.76
CA SER A 33 -6.63 -18.44 3.44
C SER A 33 -6.30 -17.17 2.65
N ILE A 34 -5.30 -16.41 3.11
CA ILE A 34 -4.88 -15.18 2.46
C ILE A 34 -4.18 -15.44 1.13
N ALA A 35 -3.34 -16.47 1.06
CA ALA A 35 -2.67 -16.83 -0.19
C ALA A 35 -3.66 -17.22 -1.28
N LYS A 36 -4.73 -17.94 -0.94
CA LYS A 36 -5.82 -18.24 -1.88
C LYS A 36 -6.38 -16.96 -2.50
N VAL A 37 -6.75 -15.98 -1.67
CA VAL A 37 -7.32 -14.71 -2.15
C VAL A 37 -6.32 -13.90 -2.98
N SER A 38 -5.07 -13.80 -2.54
CA SER A 38 -4.01 -13.10 -3.28
C SER A 38 -3.79 -13.71 -4.66
N ASN A 39 -3.65 -15.04 -4.72
CA ASN A 39 -3.36 -15.78 -5.95
C ASN A 39 -4.54 -15.72 -6.93
N GLU A 40 -5.78 -15.88 -6.44
CA GLU A 40 -6.99 -15.75 -7.27
C GLU A 40 -7.17 -14.34 -7.86
N SER A 41 -6.64 -13.33 -7.18
CA SER A 41 -6.73 -11.92 -7.62
C SER A 41 -5.60 -11.51 -8.58
N GLY A 42 -4.58 -12.35 -8.77
CA GLY A 42 -3.40 -12.02 -9.58
C GLY A 42 -2.50 -10.94 -8.98
N ILE A 43 -2.66 -10.63 -7.68
CA ILE A 43 -1.88 -9.63 -6.97
C ILE A 43 -0.62 -10.26 -6.38
N GLN A 44 0.52 -9.57 -6.47
CA GLN A 44 1.75 -9.96 -5.79
C GLN A 44 1.59 -9.74 -4.28
N GLY A 45 1.52 -10.85 -3.53
CA GLY A 45 1.34 -10.82 -2.09
C GLY A 45 2.60 -11.13 -1.30
N ALA A 46 2.82 -10.41 -0.21
CA ALA A 46 3.77 -10.74 0.84
C ALA A 46 3.05 -11.07 2.14
N LEU A 47 3.47 -12.12 2.85
CA LEU A 47 3.01 -12.36 4.21
C LEU A 47 4.06 -11.89 5.20
N LYS A 48 3.66 -11.03 6.13
CA LYS A 48 4.55 -10.39 7.08
C LYS A 48 4.44 -10.95 8.48
N PHE A 49 5.59 -11.32 9.05
CA PHE A 49 5.76 -11.70 10.45
C PHE A 49 6.33 -10.54 11.29
N GLN A 50 6.29 -10.70 12.62
CA GLN A 50 6.97 -9.80 13.56
C GLN A 50 7.90 -10.62 14.45
N PHE A 51 9.20 -10.35 14.39
CA PHE A 51 10.21 -11.02 15.20
C PHE A 51 10.68 -10.13 16.34
N ARG A 52 10.64 -10.69 17.54
CA ARG A 52 11.20 -10.14 18.77
C ARG A 52 11.95 -11.25 19.47
N HIS A 53 13.21 -11.05 19.81
CA HIS A 53 13.92 -11.94 20.71
C HIS A 53 13.45 -11.66 22.14
N LEU A 54 12.32 -12.22 22.56
CA LEU A 54 11.60 -11.81 23.77
C LEU A 54 12.45 -11.83 25.06
N ASP A 55 13.47 -12.68 25.12
CA ASP A 55 14.32 -12.78 26.30
C ASP A 55 15.23 -11.55 26.48
N THR A 56 15.64 -10.90 25.40
CA THR A 56 16.43 -9.65 25.41
C THR A 56 15.57 -8.41 25.14
N PHE A 57 14.49 -8.55 24.38
CA PHE A 57 13.56 -7.47 24.04
C PHE A 57 12.71 -7.00 25.24
N ILE A 58 12.30 -7.93 26.12
CA ILE A 58 11.53 -7.60 27.32
C ILE A 58 12.47 -7.60 28.52
N HIS A 59 12.73 -6.40 29.04
CA HIS A 59 13.57 -6.22 30.23
C HIS A 59 13.05 -7.08 31.40
N PRO A 60 13.93 -7.81 32.12
CA PRO A 60 13.54 -8.75 33.18
C PRO A 60 12.51 -8.19 34.18
N ASP A 61 12.73 -6.97 34.67
CA ASP A 61 11.86 -6.30 35.66
C ASP A 61 10.41 -6.11 35.20
N TYR A 62 10.14 -6.12 33.90
CA TYR A 62 8.82 -5.86 33.34
C TYR A 62 8.10 -7.12 32.86
N ARG A 63 8.72 -8.31 32.93
CA ARG A 63 8.14 -9.55 32.40
C ARG A 63 6.82 -9.93 33.07
N GLU A 64 6.66 -9.57 34.35
CA GLU A 64 5.43 -9.81 35.12
C GLU A 64 4.52 -8.58 35.17
N SER A 65 4.97 -7.42 34.67
CA SER A 65 4.17 -6.19 34.66
C SER A 65 2.99 -6.31 33.70
N LYS A 66 1.84 -5.81 34.16
CA LYS A 66 0.61 -5.70 33.36
C LYS A 66 0.32 -4.27 32.90
N ASP A 67 1.16 -3.30 33.29
CA ASP A 67 0.98 -1.88 32.96
C ASP A 67 1.13 -1.65 31.45
N ASN A 68 2.04 -2.40 30.83
CA ASN A 68 2.13 -2.48 29.39
C ASN A 68 1.33 -3.67 28.86
N LYS A 69 0.15 -3.39 28.31
CA LYS A 69 -0.74 -4.40 27.70
C LYS A 69 -0.09 -5.27 26.62
N HIS A 70 1.02 -4.84 26.01
CA HIS A 70 1.69 -5.59 24.96
C HIS A 70 2.60 -6.70 25.50
N ILE A 71 3.19 -6.54 26.69
CA ILE A 71 4.11 -7.53 27.27
C ILE A 71 3.40 -8.88 27.47
N PRO A 72 2.25 -8.96 28.18
CA PRO A 72 1.52 -10.22 28.33
C PRO A 72 1.11 -10.83 26.98
N ARG A 73 0.75 -9.99 26.01
CA ARG A 73 0.37 -10.44 24.66
C ARG A 73 1.55 -11.06 23.91
N PHE A 74 2.73 -10.45 23.97
CA PHE A 74 3.93 -10.97 23.32
C PHE A 74 4.37 -12.30 23.93
N LEU A 75 4.36 -12.39 25.27
CA LEU A 75 4.71 -13.61 25.99
C LEU A 75 3.72 -14.75 25.70
N SER A 76 2.41 -14.49 25.75
CA SER A 76 1.38 -15.51 25.53
C SER A 76 1.30 -16.03 24.10
N THR A 77 1.83 -15.28 23.13
CA THR A 77 1.83 -15.66 21.71
C THR A 77 3.21 -16.05 21.18
N ARG A 78 4.18 -16.32 22.07
CA ARG A 78 5.55 -16.70 21.70
C ARG A 78 5.59 -17.91 20.77
N LEU A 79 6.32 -17.79 19.67
CA LEU A 79 6.74 -18.90 18.81
C LEU A 79 8.26 -19.00 18.83
N THR A 80 8.79 -20.23 18.71
CA THR A 80 10.22 -20.46 18.59
C THR A 80 10.68 -20.24 17.14
N PRO A 81 11.99 -20.02 16.89
CA PRO A 81 12.55 -19.97 15.55
C PRO A 81 12.09 -21.12 14.64
N GLU A 82 12.12 -22.36 15.12
CA GLU A 82 11.76 -23.56 14.33
C GLU A 82 10.27 -23.52 13.93
N LYS A 83 9.42 -23.01 14.82
CA LYS A 83 7.99 -22.82 14.53
C LYS A 83 7.77 -21.72 13.48
N PHE A 84 8.53 -20.64 13.52
CA PHE A 84 8.48 -19.62 12.47
C PHE A 84 9.01 -20.14 11.13
N GLU A 85 10.04 -20.99 11.12
CA GLU A 85 10.56 -21.60 9.90
C GLU A 85 9.49 -22.44 9.17
N ILE A 86 8.67 -23.19 9.91
CA ILE A 86 7.51 -23.90 9.36
C ILE A 86 6.54 -22.92 8.67
N LEU A 87 6.23 -21.79 9.31
CA LEU A 87 5.32 -20.78 8.75
C LEU A 87 5.92 -20.11 7.51
N VAL A 88 7.19 -19.72 7.55
CA VAL A 88 7.91 -19.10 6.41
C VAL A 88 7.92 -20.05 5.21
N ASN A 89 8.15 -21.35 5.42
CA ASN A 89 8.10 -22.34 4.36
C ASN A 89 6.68 -22.50 3.77
N GLU A 90 5.63 -22.41 4.60
CA GLU A 90 4.26 -22.40 4.11
C GLU A 90 3.95 -21.15 3.26
N VAL A 91 4.47 -19.97 3.63
CA VAL A 91 4.34 -18.74 2.82
C VAL A 91 4.89 -18.96 1.41
N ARG A 92 6.13 -19.46 1.31
CA ARG A 92 6.77 -19.76 0.01
C ARG A 92 6.01 -20.81 -0.79
N LYS A 93 5.59 -21.90 -0.14
CA LYS A 93 4.81 -22.98 -0.76
C LYS A 93 3.53 -22.45 -1.41
N ASN A 94 2.92 -21.42 -0.83
CA ASN A 94 1.71 -20.79 -1.34
C ASN A 94 1.98 -19.59 -2.27
N LYS A 95 3.22 -19.43 -2.75
CA LYS A 95 3.65 -18.40 -3.72
C LYS A 95 3.51 -16.95 -3.21
N LEU A 96 3.53 -16.77 -1.89
CA LEU A 96 3.65 -15.45 -1.27
C LEU A 96 5.12 -15.15 -0.96
N ILE A 97 5.47 -13.88 -0.89
CA ILE A 97 6.81 -13.41 -0.49
C ILE A 97 6.88 -13.38 1.04
N PRO A 98 7.80 -14.11 1.70
CA PRO A 98 8.04 -13.93 3.13
C PRO A 98 8.65 -12.56 3.42
N MET A 99 7.99 -11.82 4.30
CA MET A 99 8.43 -10.53 4.82
C MET A 99 8.48 -10.59 6.35
N CYS A 100 9.36 -9.83 6.99
CA CYS A 100 9.39 -9.76 8.45
C CYS A 100 9.74 -8.38 8.97
N THR A 101 9.15 -8.03 10.11
CA THR A 101 9.48 -6.86 10.91
C THR A 101 10.35 -7.30 12.10
N PRO A 102 11.67 -7.07 12.10
CA PRO A 102 12.49 -7.24 13.29
C PRO A 102 12.30 -6.04 14.22
N PHE A 103 12.37 -6.30 15.53
CA PHE A 103 12.36 -5.26 16.57
C PHE A 103 13.67 -5.21 17.38
N ASP A 104 14.65 -6.04 17.00
CA ASP A 104 15.97 -6.16 17.60
C ASP A 104 16.97 -6.80 16.60
N GLU A 105 18.27 -6.67 16.85
CA GLU A 105 19.35 -7.09 15.95
C GLU A 105 19.48 -8.62 15.84
N GLU A 106 19.11 -9.34 16.89
CA GLU A 106 19.02 -10.81 16.89
C GLU A 106 17.96 -11.27 15.89
N SER A 107 16.80 -10.59 15.87
CA SER A 107 15.73 -10.83 14.91
C SER A 107 16.16 -10.54 13.47
N VAL A 108 17.02 -9.54 13.22
CA VAL A 108 17.62 -9.32 11.89
C VAL A 108 18.51 -10.49 11.47
N SER A 109 19.27 -11.04 12.41
CA SER A 109 20.11 -12.21 12.17
C SER A 109 19.26 -13.44 11.86
N LEU A 110 18.11 -13.59 12.56
CA LEU A 110 17.15 -14.66 12.30
C LEU A 110 16.49 -14.55 10.92
N ILE A 111 16.11 -13.34 10.50
CA ILE A 111 15.60 -13.05 9.15
C ILE A 111 16.58 -13.52 8.08
N SER A 112 17.87 -13.24 8.28
CA SER A 112 18.94 -13.65 7.34
C SER A 112 19.10 -15.17 7.32
N LYS A 113 19.07 -15.83 8.49
CA LYS A 113 19.16 -17.29 8.61
C LYS A 113 17.99 -18.01 7.93
N MET A 114 16.77 -17.48 8.05
CA MET A 114 15.56 -18.01 7.43
C MET A 114 15.38 -17.61 5.96
N ASP A 115 16.33 -16.83 5.43
CA ASP A 115 16.31 -16.26 4.08
C ASP A 115 15.00 -15.53 3.73
N ILE A 116 14.49 -14.73 4.66
CA ILE A 116 13.28 -13.91 4.43
C ILE A 116 13.60 -12.82 3.41
N ASP A 117 12.71 -12.58 2.45
CA ASP A 117 13.01 -11.79 1.25
C ASP A 117 13.00 -10.28 1.50
N ILE A 118 12.05 -9.79 2.31
CA ILE A 118 11.84 -8.35 2.53
C ILE A 118 11.85 -8.03 4.02
N ILE A 119 12.53 -6.94 4.40
CA ILE A 119 12.53 -6.42 5.77
C ILE A 119 11.57 -5.24 5.88
N LYS A 120 10.63 -5.33 6.81
CA LYS A 120 9.79 -4.21 7.23
C LYS A 120 10.43 -3.51 8.43
N ILE A 121 10.44 -2.18 8.44
CA ILE A 121 10.70 -1.39 9.65
C ILE A 121 9.38 -0.83 10.15
N ALA A 122 9.04 -1.12 11.42
CA ALA A 122 7.87 -0.54 12.08
C ALA A 122 8.12 0.94 12.42
N SER A 123 7.06 1.75 12.49
CA SER A 123 7.17 3.18 12.82
C SER A 123 7.84 3.44 14.18
N CYS A 124 7.61 2.57 15.16
CA CYS A 124 8.26 2.68 16.48
C CYS A 124 9.77 2.39 16.45
N SER A 125 10.25 1.69 15.42
CA SER A 125 11.66 1.37 15.21
C SER A 125 12.32 2.24 14.12
N ALA A 126 11.57 3.15 13.49
CA ALA A 126 12.07 3.96 12.38
C ALA A 126 13.16 4.96 12.79
N LYS A 127 13.35 5.21 14.09
CA LYS A 127 14.47 5.99 14.65
C LYS A 127 15.39 5.16 15.55
N ASP A 128 15.26 3.84 15.49
CA ASP A 128 16.16 2.91 16.16
C ASP A 128 17.42 2.73 15.29
N TRP A 129 18.33 3.70 15.36
CA TRP A 129 19.49 3.75 14.49
C TRP A 129 20.40 2.50 14.56
N PRO A 130 20.69 1.91 15.74
CA PRO A 130 21.41 0.63 15.81
C PRO A 130 20.73 -0.49 15.00
N LEU A 131 19.40 -0.61 15.14
CA LEU A 131 18.63 -1.57 14.37
C LEU A 131 18.67 -1.27 12.86
N LEU A 132 18.54 0.01 12.47
CA LEU A 132 18.61 0.41 11.06
C LEU A 132 19.98 0.11 10.43
N GLU A 133 21.07 0.29 11.18
CA GLU A 133 22.41 -0.10 10.73
C GLU A 133 22.52 -1.60 10.47
N LYS A 134 22.04 -2.41 11.41
CA LYS A 134 22.02 -3.87 11.26
C LYS A 134 21.17 -4.30 10.05
N ILE A 135 20.00 -3.69 9.85
CA ILE A 135 19.10 -3.97 8.72
C ILE A 135 19.76 -3.59 7.39
N ALA A 136 20.36 -2.40 7.29
CA ALA A 136 20.96 -1.93 6.04
C ALA A 136 22.10 -2.83 5.54
N LEU A 137 22.84 -3.45 6.45
CA LEU A 137 23.93 -4.39 6.13
C LEU A 137 23.43 -5.73 5.54
N THR A 138 22.14 -6.04 5.63
CA THR A 138 21.59 -7.28 5.07
C THR A 138 21.53 -7.29 3.54
N GLY A 139 21.54 -6.10 2.91
CA GLY A 139 21.35 -5.95 1.46
C GLY A 139 19.95 -6.32 0.96
N LYS A 140 19.00 -6.65 1.85
CA LYS A 140 17.64 -7.02 1.49
C LYS A 140 16.79 -5.78 1.20
N PRO A 141 15.75 -5.86 0.34
CA PRO A 141 14.76 -4.80 0.17
C PRO A 141 14.10 -4.40 1.49
N ILE A 142 13.90 -3.09 1.70
CA ILE A 142 13.39 -2.51 2.94
C ILE A 142 12.06 -1.78 2.72
N VAL A 143 11.09 -1.96 3.60
CA VAL A 143 9.85 -1.18 3.61
C VAL A 143 9.71 -0.49 4.97
N CYS A 144 9.84 0.83 5.03
CA CYS A 144 9.87 1.58 6.29
C CYS A 144 8.59 2.38 6.52
N SER A 145 7.94 2.19 7.67
CA SER A 145 6.73 2.95 8.06
C SER A 145 7.09 4.20 8.86
N THR A 146 6.32 5.27 8.70
CA THR A 146 6.67 6.60 9.24
C THR A 146 5.60 7.23 10.13
N ALA A 147 4.66 6.45 10.70
CA ALA A 147 3.65 7.00 11.62
C ALA A 147 4.28 7.79 12.77
N GLY A 148 3.77 9.00 13.01
CA GLY A 148 4.20 9.86 14.11
C GLY A 148 5.55 10.53 13.89
N LEU A 149 6.22 10.30 12.75
CA LEU A 149 7.44 11.03 12.40
C LEU A 149 7.10 12.37 11.75
N ASN A 150 7.91 13.38 12.05
CA ASN A 150 7.89 14.64 11.31
C ASN A 150 8.72 14.49 10.01
N ILE A 151 8.60 15.46 9.09
CA ILE A 151 9.30 15.41 7.80
C ILE A 151 10.83 15.34 7.96
N LYS A 152 11.42 16.04 8.93
CA LYS A 152 12.87 16.01 9.17
C LYS A 152 13.34 14.62 9.59
N ASP A 153 12.56 13.91 10.41
CA ASP A 153 12.87 12.53 10.80
C ASP A 153 12.82 11.60 9.57
N ILE A 154 11.86 11.79 8.67
CA ILE A 154 11.76 11.03 7.41
C ILE A 154 12.94 11.38 6.49
N ASP A 155 13.34 12.65 6.39
CA ASP A 155 14.51 13.09 5.62
C ASP A 155 15.79 12.40 6.10
N ASN A 156 15.97 12.27 7.41
CA ASN A 156 17.12 11.58 7.98
C ASN A 156 17.14 10.09 7.59
N ILE A 157 15.99 9.42 7.59
CA ILE A 157 15.86 8.02 7.18
C ILE A 157 16.17 7.86 5.68
N VAL A 158 15.60 8.73 4.83
CA VAL A 158 15.84 8.74 3.39
C VAL A 158 17.32 8.96 3.09
N SER A 159 17.93 9.98 3.70
CA SER A 159 19.36 10.24 3.58
C SER A 159 20.19 9.03 4.04
N PHE A 160 19.85 8.42 5.17
CA PHE A 160 20.57 7.26 5.70
C PHE A 160 20.55 6.07 4.72
N PHE A 161 19.39 5.79 4.10
CA PHE A 161 19.23 4.71 3.13
C PHE A 161 19.90 5.03 1.78
N ASP A 162 19.73 6.24 1.26
CA ASP A 162 20.34 6.68 0.00
C ASP A 162 21.87 6.59 0.06
N HIS A 163 22.50 7.08 1.13
CA HIS A 163 23.96 7.01 1.29
C HIS A 163 24.50 5.58 1.40
N ARG A 164 23.66 4.62 1.80
CA ARG A 164 24.02 3.19 1.87
C ARG A 164 23.65 2.42 0.61
N GLY A 165 22.96 3.05 -0.35
CA GLY A 165 22.55 2.44 -1.60
C GLY A 165 21.57 1.27 -1.42
N VAL A 166 20.82 1.23 -0.31
CA VAL A 166 19.83 0.17 -0.09
C VAL A 166 18.62 0.35 -1.00
N ASN A 167 17.92 -0.74 -1.30
CA ASN A 167 16.65 -0.66 -2.03
C ASN A 167 15.49 -0.56 -1.05
N TYR A 168 14.69 0.50 -1.11
CA TYR A 168 13.66 0.73 -0.09
C TYR A 168 12.41 1.47 -0.59
N ALA A 169 11.33 1.30 0.18
CA ALA A 169 10.07 2.01 0.06
C ALA A 169 9.66 2.66 1.40
N ILE A 170 8.86 3.72 1.33
CA ILE A 170 8.33 4.45 2.50
C ILE A 170 6.81 4.29 2.58
N MET A 171 6.29 3.99 3.76
CA MET A 171 4.85 3.81 4.00
C MET A 171 4.29 4.95 4.84
N HIS A 172 3.31 5.67 4.29
CA HIS A 172 2.38 6.45 5.10
C HIS A 172 1.57 5.51 6.00
N CYS A 173 1.46 5.83 7.28
CA CYS A 173 0.58 5.15 8.21
C CYS A 173 0.26 6.01 9.43
N VAL A 174 -0.73 5.58 10.22
CA VAL A 174 -1.18 6.24 11.45
C VAL A 174 -1.23 5.21 12.57
N ALA A 175 -0.57 5.46 13.70
CA ALA A 175 -0.44 4.53 14.81
C ALA A 175 -1.64 4.59 15.80
N ILE A 176 -2.86 4.59 15.27
CA ILE A 176 -4.11 4.53 16.05
C ILE A 176 -4.83 3.23 15.65
N TYR A 177 -5.28 2.44 16.63
CA TYR A 177 -5.75 1.07 16.39
C TYR A 177 -7.16 0.85 16.98
N PRO A 178 -8.24 0.88 16.19
CA PRO A 178 -8.29 1.22 14.76
C PRO A 178 -8.20 2.73 14.50
N THR A 179 -7.71 3.12 13.32
CA THR A 179 -7.63 4.54 12.91
C THR A 179 -8.98 5.03 12.39
N PRO A 180 -9.60 6.08 12.98
CA PRO A 180 -10.80 6.71 12.43
C PRO A 180 -10.54 7.35 11.07
N SER A 181 -11.55 7.38 10.18
CA SER A 181 -11.42 7.85 8.81
C SER A 181 -10.87 9.28 8.70
N GLU A 182 -11.33 10.19 9.56
CA GLU A 182 -10.89 11.59 9.63
C GLU A 182 -9.45 11.76 10.13
N LYS A 183 -8.85 10.69 10.68
CA LYS A 183 -7.45 10.64 11.14
C LYS A 183 -6.52 9.93 10.17
N LEU A 184 -7.01 9.39 9.04
CA LEU A 184 -6.17 8.70 8.06
C LEU A 184 -5.14 9.58 7.37
N GLN A 185 -5.42 10.88 7.23
CA GLN A 185 -4.48 11.87 6.69
C GLN A 185 -3.87 11.48 5.32
N LEU A 186 -4.67 10.95 4.38
CA LEU A 186 -4.16 10.36 3.12
C LEU A 186 -3.48 11.36 2.17
N ASN A 187 -3.66 12.67 2.35
CA ASN A 187 -2.88 13.69 1.62
C ASN A 187 -1.37 13.59 1.90
N GLN A 188 -0.95 12.96 3.01
CA GLN A 188 0.47 12.74 3.30
C GLN A 188 1.15 11.85 2.24
N ILE A 189 0.41 10.95 1.58
CA ILE A 189 0.94 10.10 0.50
C ILE A 189 1.45 10.97 -0.66
N GLU A 190 0.64 11.94 -1.10
CA GLU A 190 1.00 12.88 -2.17
C GLU A 190 2.17 13.78 -1.78
N ILE A 191 2.21 14.25 -0.53
CA ILE A 191 3.33 15.04 0.01
C ILE A 191 4.63 14.22 -0.05
N LEU A 192 4.59 12.95 0.37
CA LEU A 192 5.75 12.06 0.34
C LEU A 192 6.19 11.75 -1.09
N ASN A 193 5.25 11.48 -2.02
CA ASN A 193 5.54 11.26 -3.43
C ASN A 193 6.25 12.46 -4.06
N ASN A 194 5.74 13.67 -3.83
CA ASN A 194 6.33 14.90 -4.37
C ASN A 194 7.71 15.18 -3.77
N ARG A 195 7.94 14.82 -2.50
CA ARG A 195 9.21 15.05 -1.81
C ARG A 195 10.29 14.04 -2.20
N TYR A 196 9.90 12.79 -2.45
CA TYR A 196 10.83 11.69 -2.75
C TYR A 196 10.42 10.94 -4.02
N PRO A 197 10.51 11.57 -5.20
CA PRO A 197 9.98 11.01 -6.45
C PRO A 197 10.71 9.74 -6.92
N HIS A 198 11.89 9.43 -6.38
CA HIS A 198 12.66 8.22 -6.69
C HIS A 198 12.33 7.03 -5.78
N ILE A 199 11.44 7.21 -4.80
CA ILE A 199 11.10 6.20 -3.79
C ILE A 199 9.66 5.76 -4.01
N THR A 200 9.40 4.45 -4.02
CA THR A 200 8.03 3.94 -3.96
C THR A 200 7.39 4.33 -2.62
N ILE A 201 6.28 5.08 -2.69
CA ILE A 201 5.46 5.42 -1.51
C ILE A 201 4.29 4.46 -1.41
N GLY A 202 3.98 4.03 -0.19
CA GLY A 202 2.85 3.14 0.10
C GLY A 202 1.95 3.58 1.24
N PHE A 203 1.00 2.72 1.54
CA PHE A 203 -0.01 2.93 2.57
C PHE A 203 -0.13 1.68 3.45
N SER A 204 0.26 1.81 4.72
CA SER A 204 0.07 0.79 5.75
C SER A 204 -1.05 1.25 6.68
N THR A 205 -2.10 0.44 6.83
CA THR A 205 -3.35 0.89 7.44
C THR A 205 -3.75 0.08 8.67
N HIS A 206 -4.35 0.78 9.62
CA HIS A 206 -4.97 0.22 10.83
C HIS A 206 -6.44 0.64 10.92
N GLU A 207 -7.06 1.00 9.80
CA GLU A 207 -8.46 1.37 9.75
C GLU A 207 -9.40 0.18 9.96
N SER A 208 -10.68 0.47 10.18
CA SER A 208 -11.73 -0.55 10.23
C SER A 208 -11.68 -1.48 9.01
N PRO A 209 -11.74 -2.82 9.18
CA PRO A 209 -11.81 -3.80 8.10
C PRO A 209 -12.89 -3.54 7.04
N GLU A 210 -13.96 -2.82 7.42
CA GLU A 210 -15.08 -2.46 6.53
C GLU A 210 -14.86 -1.15 5.77
N ASN A 211 -13.77 -0.41 6.03
CA ASN A 211 -13.42 0.74 5.22
C ASN A 211 -12.66 0.29 3.96
N PHE A 212 -13.32 0.44 2.81
CA PHE A 212 -12.73 0.16 1.49
C PHE A 212 -12.44 1.45 0.70
N ASN A 213 -12.85 2.61 1.19
CA ASN A 213 -12.61 3.89 0.51
C ASN A 213 -11.16 4.35 0.64
N ALA A 214 -10.52 4.06 1.76
CA ALA A 214 -9.16 4.54 2.01
C ALA A 214 -8.13 3.98 1.05
N ILE A 215 -8.21 2.69 0.66
CA ILE A 215 -7.30 2.16 -0.36
C ILE A 215 -7.51 2.82 -1.72
N LYS A 216 -8.77 3.13 -2.08
CA LYS A 216 -9.07 3.85 -3.32
C LYS A 216 -8.41 5.22 -3.34
N ILE A 217 -8.58 5.97 -2.24
CA ILE A 217 -8.00 7.30 -2.09
C ILE A 217 -6.47 7.22 -2.02
N ALA A 218 -5.91 6.26 -1.29
CA ALA A 218 -4.47 6.06 -1.17
C ALA A 218 -3.83 5.79 -2.54
N TYR A 219 -4.43 4.90 -3.35
CA TYR A 219 -4.00 4.65 -4.72
C TYR A 219 -4.05 5.92 -5.59
N ALA A 220 -5.18 6.65 -5.54
CA ALA A 220 -5.37 7.90 -6.26
C ALA A 220 -4.38 9.00 -5.84
N LYS A 221 -3.91 8.96 -4.58
CA LYS A 221 -2.86 9.85 -4.05
C LYS A 221 -1.42 9.38 -4.36
N GLY A 222 -1.28 8.27 -5.09
CA GLY A 222 0.00 7.79 -5.59
C GLY A 222 0.65 6.70 -4.75
N ALA A 223 -0.05 6.05 -3.81
CA ALA A 223 0.48 4.86 -3.16
C ALA A 223 0.60 3.70 -4.16
N ARG A 224 1.67 2.91 -4.06
CA ARG A 224 1.93 1.73 -4.92
C ARG A 224 2.21 0.44 -4.16
N ILE A 225 2.38 0.50 -2.84
CA ILE A 225 2.48 -0.65 -1.94
C ILE A 225 1.47 -0.50 -0.82
N PHE A 226 0.81 -1.58 -0.45
CA PHE A 226 -0.32 -1.57 0.49
C PHE A 226 -0.12 -2.60 1.58
N GLU A 227 -0.39 -2.26 2.84
CA GLU A 227 -0.27 -3.18 3.97
C GLU A 227 -1.50 -3.15 4.87
N ARG A 228 -1.98 -4.33 5.26
CA ARG A 228 -3.11 -4.49 6.19
C ARG A 228 -2.92 -5.70 7.10
N HIS A 229 -3.38 -5.62 8.34
CA HIS A 229 -3.39 -6.76 9.24
C HIS A 229 -4.39 -7.83 8.79
N VAL A 230 -4.03 -9.10 8.96
CA VAL A 230 -4.86 -10.24 8.57
C VAL A 230 -4.99 -11.28 9.67
N GLY A 231 -6.07 -12.04 9.64
CA GLY A 231 -6.26 -13.19 10.51
C GLY A 231 -7.45 -14.04 10.11
N VAL A 232 -7.73 -15.08 10.90
CA VAL A 232 -8.87 -15.99 10.71
C VAL A 232 -9.59 -16.08 12.05
N GLU A 233 -10.91 -15.91 12.01
CA GLU A 233 -11.74 -16.14 13.19
C GLU A 233 -12.03 -17.63 13.38
N THR A 234 -12.19 -18.02 14.63
CA THR A 234 -12.74 -19.32 15.03
C THR A 234 -13.80 -19.12 16.10
N ASP A 235 -14.39 -20.20 16.61
CA ASP A 235 -15.30 -20.11 17.76
C ASP A 235 -14.62 -19.50 18.99
N GLU A 236 -13.30 -19.70 19.12
CA GLU A 236 -12.49 -19.25 20.26
C GLU A 236 -11.67 -17.98 19.98
N ILE A 237 -11.32 -17.72 18.71
CA ILE A 237 -10.45 -16.61 18.31
C ILE A 237 -11.27 -15.53 17.61
N LYS A 238 -11.30 -14.34 18.21
CA LYS A 238 -11.85 -13.12 17.62
C LYS A 238 -10.74 -12.19 17.17
N LEU A 239 -10.95 -11.54 16.03
CA LEU A 239 -9.98 -10.55 15.54
C LEU A 239 -10.12 -9.23 16.28
N ASN A 240 -9.00 -8.50 16.36
CA ASN A 240 -9.03 -7.11 16.78
C ASN A 240 -9.72 -6.24 15.70
N ALA A 241 -10.12 -5.03 16.09
CA ALA A 241 -10.91 -4.13 15.26
C ALA A 241 -10.18 -3.53 14.03
N TYR A 242 -8.94 -3.96 13.75
CA TYR A 242 -8.11 -3.46 12.65
C TYR A 242 -7.48 -4.58 11.80
N SER A 243 -7.83 -5.86 12.05
CA SER A 243 -7.38 -7.01 11.26
C SER A 243 -8.51 -7.51 10.36
N SER A 244 -8.18 -7.91 9.13
CA SER A 244 -9.13 -8.36 8.13
C SER A 244 -9.13 -9.88 7.95
N THR A 245 -10.31 -10.45 7.72
CA THR A 245 -10.45 -11.82 7.20
C THR A 245 -10.11 -11.90 5.71
N SER A 246 -10.03 -13.11 5.17
CA SER A 246 -9.87 -13.36 3.72
C SER A 246 -10.95 -12.68 2.88
N GLU A 247 -12.20 -12.70 3.33
CA GLU A 247 -13.33 -12.12 2.60
C GLU A 247 -13.21 -10.59 2.56
N GLN A 248 -12.78 -9.98 3.66
CA GLN A 248 -12.54 -8.54 3.74
C GLN A 248 -11.32 -8.13 2.90
N ILE A 249 -10.26 -8.95 2.87
CA ILE A 249 -9.11 -8.73 1.97
C ILE A 249 -9.53 -8.84 0.50
N LYS A 250 -10.40 -9.79 0.13
CA LYS A 250 -10.95 -9.88 -1.23
C LYS A 250 -11.70 -8.60 -1.62
N LYS A 251 -12.55 -8.08 -0.74
CA LYS A 251 -13.24 -6.79 -0.95
C LYS A 251 -12.26 -5.62 -1.05
N TRP A 252 -11.20 -5.62 -0.25
CA TRP A 252 -10.16 -4.59 -0.26
C TRP A 252 -9.36 -4.58 -1.58
N ILE A 253 -9.00 -5.75 -2.11
CA ILE A 253 -8.35 -5.88 -3.42
C ILE A 253 -9.31 -5.46 -4.55
N ASN A 254 -10.59 -5.83 -4.47
CA ASN A 254 -11.58 -5.37 -5.44
C ASN A 254 -11.72 -3.84 -5.45
N ALA A 255 -11.72 -3.21 -4.27
CA ALA A 255 -11.74 -1.76 -4.16
C ALA A 255 -10.48 -1.11 -4.75
N TYR A 256 -9.31 -1.71 -4.56
CA TYR A 256 -8.08 -1.31 -5.24
C TYR A 256 -8.21 -1.39 -6.77
N ASN A 257 -8.66 -2.53 -7.31
CA ASN A 257 -8.82 -2.70 -8.76
C ASN A 257 -9.83 -1.71 -9.36
N GLU A 258 -10.91 -1.42 -8.62
CA GLU A 258 -11.85 -0.37 -8.99
C GLU A 258 -11.17 1.01 -9.04
N ALA A 259 -10.33 1.33 -8.05
CA ALA A 259 -9.58 2.58 -8.05
C ALA A 259 -8.58 2.68 -9.21
N VAL A 260 -7.90 1.58 -9.55
CA VAL A 260 -7.03 1.50 -10.73
C VAL A 260 -7.82 1.85 -11.99
N ALA A 261 -8.98 1.23 -12.17
CA ALA A 261 -9.86 1.50 -13.32
C ALA A 261 -10.39 2.95 -13.34
N LEU A 262 -10.78 3.48 -12.18
CA LEU A 262 -11.32 4.85 -12.05
C LEU A 262 -10.26 5.93 -12.28
N CYS A 263 -9.03 5.74 -11.82
CA CYS A 263 -7.95 6.71 -12.01
C CYS A 263 -7.47 6.73 -13.47
N GLY A 264 -7.57 5.62 -14.19
CA GLY A 264 -7.20 5.53 -15.60
C GLY A 264 -5.70 5.67 -15.85
N THR A 265 -5.34 6.27 -16.98
CA THR A 265 -3.94 6.39 -17.43
C THR A 265 -3.31 7.71 -17.00
N GLU A 266 -1.99 7.72 -16.81
CA GLU A 266 -1.24 8.93 -16.45
C GLU A 266 -1.24 9.99 -17.55
N ASN A 267 -1.35 9.56 -18.81
CA ASN A 267 -1.43 10.44 -19.98
C ASN A 267 -2.87 10.59 -20.44
N ARG A 268 -3.19 11.76 -21.02
CA ARG A 268 -4.48 12.03 -21.64
C ARG A 268 -4.71 11.04 -22.80
N PRO A 269 -5.77 10.21 -22.76
CA PRO A 269 -6.03 9.27 -23.83
C PRO A 269 -6.50 10.00 -25.11
N PRO A 270 -6.40 9.33 -26.28
CA PRO A 270 -7.04 9.84 -27.49
C PRO A 270 -8.56 9.98 -27.28
N VAL A 271 -9.16 10.90 -28.02
CA VAL A 271 -10.61 11.18 -27.93
C VAL A 271 -11.40 9.92 -28.27
N ASN A 272 -12.40 9.61 -27.45
CA ASN A 272 -13.31 8.50 -27.70
C ASN A 272 -14.29 8.87 -28.82
N ARG A 273 -14.49 7.99 -29.81
CA ARG A 273 -15.41 8.26 -30.94
C ARG A 273 -16.84 8.61 -30.50
N LYS A 274 -17.35 7.95 -29.45
CA LYS A 274 -18.68 8.25 -28.88
C LYS A 274 -18.71 9.62 -28.22
N GLU A 275 -17.62 10.01 -27.55
CA GLU A 275 -17.47 11.35 -26.99
C GLU A 275 -17.44 12.39 -28.11
N GLU A 276 -16.69 12.15 -29.19
CA GLU A 276 -16.63 13.04 -30.35
C GLU A 276 -18.01 13.21 -31.01
N GLU A 277 -18.75 12.13 -31.23
CA GLU A 277 -20.12 12.16 -31.77
C GLU A 277 -21.08 12.92 -30.84
N SER A 278 -20.98 12.70 -29.52
CA SER A 278 -21.78 13.40 -28.52
C SER A 278 -21.43 14.90 -28.44
N LEU A 279 -20.16 15.26 -28.59
CA LEU A 279 -19.74 16.66 -28.63
C LEU A 279 -20.27 17.32 -29.91
N LYS A 280 -20.08 16.68 -31.07
CA LYS A 280 -20.61 17.15 -32.35
C LYS A 280 -22.12 17.41 -32.30
N SER A 281 -22.91 16.53 -31.69
CA SER A 281 -24.37 16.73 -31.60
C SER A 281 -24.77 17.96 -30.75
N LEU A 282 -23.91 18.41 -29.84
CA LEU A 282 -24.12 19.57 -28.97
C LEU A 282 -23.42 20.84 -29.48
N MET A 283 -22.55 20.72 -30.49
CA MET A 283 -21.79 21.83 -31.03
C MET A 283 -22.65 22.74 -31.91
N ARG A 284 -22.32 24.03 -31.87
CA ARG A 284 -22.88 25.04 -32.77
C ARG A 284 -22.09 25.06 -34.08
N GLY A 285 -22.80 25.03 -35.18
CA GLY A 285 -22.27 25.36 -36.51
C GLY A 285 -22.39 26.85 -36.80
N ILE A 286 -21.68 27.30 -37.84
CA ILE A 286 -21.83 28.65 -38.40
C ILE A 286 -22.92 28.64 -39.48
N PHE A 287 -24.00 29.40 -39.24
CA PHE A 287 -25.12 29.55 -40.16
C PHE A 287 -25.15 30.96 -40.73
N ILE A 288 -25.62 31.09 -41.95
CA ILE A 288 -25.74 32.36 -42.66
C ILE A 288 -27.11 32.97 -42.35
N ILE A 289 -27.15 34.26 -42.01
CA ILE A 289 -28.40 34.98 -41.73
C ILE A 289 -29.14 35.31 -43.03
N ASN A 290 -28.41 35.74 -44.06
CA ASN A 290 -28.96 36.22 -45.34
C ASN A 290 -28.16 35.68 -46.54
N ASN A 291 -28.80 35.49 -47.70
CA ASN A 291 -28.11 35.02 -48.91
C ASN A 291 -26.85 35.85 -49.25
N ILE A 292 -25.72 35.15 -49.45
CA ILE A 292 -24.43 35.75 -49.81
C ILE A 292 -24.08 35.40 -51.26
N LYS A 293 -23.67 36.40 -52.05
CA LYS A 293 -23.25 36.20 -53.45
C LYS A 293 -21.90 35.48 -53.53
N LYS A 294 -21.72 34.65 -54.56
CA LYS A 294 -20.44 34.00 -54.87
C LYS A 294 -19.32 35.05 -54.98
N GLY A 295 -18.22 34.84 -54.26
CA GLY A 295 -17.06 35.74 -54.23
C GLY A 295 -17.14 36.89 -53.21
N ALA A 296 -18.27 37.04 -52.49
CA ALA A 296 -18.36 38.03 -51.42
C ALA A 296 -17.60 37.57 -50.15
N LYS A 297 -16.97 38.53 -49.45
CA LYS A 297 -16.35 38.26 -48.14
C LYS A 297 -17.42 38.16 -47.07
N ILE A 298 -17.40 37.07 -46.29
CA ILE A 298 -18.29 36.85 -45.14
C ILE A 298 -17.83 37.73 -43.97
N LYS A 299 -18.76 38.46 -43.36
CA LYS A 299 -18.55 39.29 -42.16
C LYS A 299 -19.25 38.68 -40.96
N ARG A 300 -18.87 39.13 -39.76
CA ARG A 300 -19.49 38.70 -38.49
C ARG A 300 -21.01 38.92 -38.46
N SER A 301 -21.49 40.01 -39.07
CA SER A 301 -22.90 40.37 -39.20
C SER A 301 -23.70 39.44 -40.12
N ASP A 302 -23.02 38.63 -40.93
CA ASP A 302 -23.67 37.78 -41.94
C ASP A 302 -23.94 36.38 -41.40
N VAL A 303 -23.44 36.07 -40.20
CA VAL A 303 -23.51 34.75 -39.58
C VAL A 303 -24.13 34.79 -38.19
N PHE A 304 -24.86 33.74 -37.86
CA PHE A 304 -25.24 33.39 -36.49
C PHE A 304 -24.74 31.98 -36.20
N PHE A 305 -24.61 31.64 -34.92
CA PHE A 305 -24.17 30.30 -34.54
C PHE A 305 -25.28 29.59 -33.79
N ALA A 306 -25.62 28.39 -34.24
CA ALA A 306 -26.73 27.60 -33.69
C ALA A 306 -26.37 26.11 -33.73
N MET A 307 -27.03 25.32 -32.91
CA MET A 307 -26.96 23.86 -32.93
C MET A 307 -28.11 23.32 -33.80
N PRO A 308 -27.97 22.16 -34.48
CA PRO A 308 -26.78 21.30 -34.53
C PRO A 308 -25.83 21.66 -35.68
N ILE A 309 -24.52 21.47 -35.45
CA ILE A 309 -23.52 21.47 -36.53
C ILE A 309 -23.82 20.34 -37.52
N GLN A 310 -23.67 20.62 -38.81
CA GLN A 310 -23.86 19.67 -39.90
C GLN A 310 -22.53 19.08 -40.36
N GLU A 311 -22.58 17.93 -41.03
CA GLU A 311 -21.38 17.33 -41.62
C GLU A 311 -20.73 18.27 -42.64
N GLY A 312 -19.41 18.47 -42.51
CA GLY A 312 -18.65 19.40 -43.35
C GLY A 312 -18.87 20.89 -43.05
N GLN A 313 -19.70 21.24 -42.05
CA GLN A 313 -19.92 22.63 -41.64
C GLN A 313 -18.76 23.12 -40.76
N LEU A 314 -18.44 24.42 -40.87
CA LEU A 314 -17.56 25.07 -39.91
C LEU A 314 -18.22 25.17 -38.54
N SER A 315 -17.45 24.81 -37.52
CA SER A 315 -17.81 24.99 -36.11
C SER A 315 -17.77 26.46 -35.72
N SER A 316 -18.53 26.85 -34.69
CA SER A 316 -18.49 28.22 -34.16
C SER A 316 -17.20 28.58 -33.40
N GLY A 317 -16.33 27.59 -33.16
CA GLY A 317 -14.95 27.72 -32.67
C GLY A 317 -13.94 27.31 -33.73
#